data_AF-A0A8J3S878-F1
#
_entry.id   AF-A0A8J3S878-F1
#
_cell.length_a   1.000
_cell.length_b   1.000
_cell.length_c   1.000
_cell.angle_alpha   90.00
_cell.angle_beta   90.00
_cell.angle_gamma   90.00
#
_symmetry.space_group_name_H-M   'P 1'
#
loop_
_entity.id
_entity.type
_entity.pdbx_description
1 polymer ?
#
loop_
_entity_poly.entity_id
_entity_poly.type
_entity_poly.pdbx_seq_one_letter_code
_entity_poly.pdbx_strand_id
1 'polypeptide(L)' 'MEYHVILTLAKPMGSGVQQATLIRTVTAESGATRADLLDWMLKQAPQMHGSCILFFSVEPNALPAALKAVKS' A
#
# COMPACT_ATOMS: atom_id res chain seq x y z
N MET A 1 -14.69 5.80 4.71
CA MET A 1 -14.77 4.53 3.94
C MET A 1 -13.55 3.70 4.31
N GLU A 2 -13.67 2.37 4.38
CA GLU A 2 -12.52 1.51 4.70
C GLU A 2 -11.86 0.99 3.44
N TYR A 3 -10.53 0.99 3.43
CA TYR A 3 -9.70 0.51 2.33
C TYR A 3 -8.65 -0.45 2.87
N HIS A 4 -8.52 -1.62 2.26
CA HIS A 4 -7.36 -2.47 2.51
C HIS A 4 -6.23 -2.01 1.59
N VAL A 5 -5.08 -1.65 2.15
CA VAL A 5 -3.97 -1.04 1.40
C VAL A 5 -2.67 -1.76 1.63
N ILE A 6 -1.83 -1.77 0.61
CA ILE A 6 -0.43 -2.17 0.66
C ILE A 6 0.41 -0.97 0.24
N LEU A 7 1.28 -0.50 1.13
CA LEU A 7 2.23 0.58 0.86
C LEU A 7 3.65 0.07 1.11
N THR A 8 4.48 0.12 0.09
CA THR A 8 5.90 -0.26 0.16
C THR A 8 6.79 0.94 -0.11
N LEU A 9 7.72 1.20 0.80
CA LEU A 9 8.81 2.14 0.64
C LEU A 9 10.09 1.36 0.33
N ALA A 10 10.82 1.76 -0.71
CA ALA A 10 12.10 1.17 -1.08
C ALA A 10 13.17 2.24 -1.25
N LYS A 11 14.28 2.12 -0.51
CA LYS A 11 15.39 3.07 -0.53
C LYS A 11 16.73 2.37 -0.76
N PRO A 12 17.55 2.79 -1.72
CA PRO A 12 18.91 2.26 -1.84
C PRO A 12 19.73 2.61 -0.59
N MET A 13 20.49 1.65 -0.11
CA MET A 13 21.35 1.76 1.07
C MET A 13 22.70 1.12 0.78
N GLY A 14 23.73 1.93 0.50
CA GLY A 14 25.07 1.42 0.19
C GLY A 14 25.04 0.39 -0.94
N SER A 15 25.35 -0.87 -0.61
CA SER A 15 25.33 -2.01 -1.54
C SER A 15 24.00 -2.75 -1.64
N GLY A 16 22.95 -2.31 -0.95
CA GLY A 16 21.65 -3.00 -0.91
C GLY A 16 20.44 -2.05 -1.01
N VAL A 17 19.26 -2.59 -0.70
CA VAL A 17 18.01 -1.83 -0.61
C VAL A 17 17.37 -2.06 0.74
N GLN A 18 16.93 -0.99 1.39
CA GLN A 18 16.05 -1.07 2.55
C GLN A 18 14.61 -0.98 2.07
N GLN A 19 13.76 -1.89 2.54
CA GLN A 19 12.33 -1.89 2.26
C GLN A 19 11.53 -1.88 3.55
N ALA A 20 10.40 -1.19 3.51
CA ALA A 20 9.39 -1.23 4.55
C ALA A 20 8.02 -1.35 3.88
N THR A 21 7.26 -2.39 4.26
CA THR A 21 5.94 -2.65 3.70
C THR A 21 4.89 -2.58 4.81
N LEU A 22 3.85 -1.79 4.58
CA LEU A 22 2.67 -1.69 5.42
C LEU A 22 1.50 -2.37 4.71
N ILE A 23 0.89 -3.35 5.37
CA ILE A 23 -0.35 -4.00 4.92
C ILE A 23 -1.38 -3.77 6.02
N ARG A 24 -2.43 -3.00 5.72
CA ARG A 24 -3.47 -2.70 6.72
C ARG A 24 -4.79 -2.30 6.09
N THR A 25 -5.86 -2.44 6.87
CA THR A 25 -7.09 -1.71 6.62
C THR A 25 -6.97 -0.30 7.20
N VAL A 26 -7.41 0.69 6.43
CA VAL A 26 -7.41 2.11 6.77
C VAL A 26 -8.83 2.63 6.67
N THR A 27 -9.30 3.24 7.74
CA THR A 27 -10.52 4.04 7.71
C THR A 27 -10.15 5.44 7.21
N ALA A 28 -10.45 5.74 5.96
CA ALA A 28 -10.18 7.05 5.37
C ALA A 28 -11.30 8.03 5.74
N GLU A 29 -10.89 9.18 6.29
CA GLU A 29 -11.75 10.34 6.51
C GLU A 29 -12.10 11.02 5.17
N SER A 30 -13.14 11.87 5.19
CA SER A 30 -13.53 12.62 4.00
C SER A 30 -12.38 13.55 3.57
N GLY A 31 -11.92 13.42 2.33
CA GLY A 31 -10.79 14.19 1.80
C GLY A 31 -9.41 13.58 2.04
N ALA A 32 -9.31 12.45 2.76
CA ALA A 32 -8.03 11.78 2.98
C ALA A 32 -7.42 11.28 1.65
N THR A 33 -6.11 11.44 1.54
CA THR A 33 -5.32 11.17 0.33
C THR A 33 -4.28 10.08 0.59
N ARG A 34 -3.65 9.58 -0.49
CA ARG A 34 -2.50 8.67 -0.38
C ARG A 34 -1.29 9.32 0.30
N ALA A 35 -1.17 10.65 0.20
CA ALA A 35 -0.09 11.40 0.84
C ALA A 35 -0.20 11.33 2.37
N ASP A 36 -1.42 11.38 2.92
CA ASP A 36 -1.63 11.28 4.37
C ASP A 36 -1.17 9.93 4.93
N LEU A 37 -1.37 8.85 4.18
CA LEU A 37 -0.90 7.50 4.53
C LEU A 37 0.62 7.38 4.45
N LEU A 38 1.22 7.98 3.42
CA LEU A 38 2.67 8.05 3.28
C LEU A 38 3.29 8.82 4.45
N ASP A 39 2.75 9.99 4.79
CA ASP A 39 3.22 10.81 5.90
C ASP A 39 3.11 10.07 7.24
N TRP A 40 2.01 9.35 7.45
CA TRP A 40 1.85 8.50 8.63
C TRP A 40 2.93 7.41 8.71
N MET A 41 3.28 6.79 7.58
CA MET A 41 4.34 5.77 7.53
C MET A 41 5.74 6.38 7.74
N LEU A 42 6.02 7.52 7.13
CA LEU A 42 7.30 8.24 7.27
C LEU A 42 7.50 8.78 8.68
N LYS A 43 6.43 9.13 9.42
CA LYS A 43 6.52 9.45 10.85
C LYS A 43 6.99 8.27 11.70
N GLN A 44 6.65 7.05 11.33
CA GLN A 44 7.10 5.83 12.01
C GLN A 44 8.47 5.34 11.54
N ALA A 45 8.82 5.61 10.29
CA ALA A 45 10.10 5.23 9.70
C ALA A 45 10.79 6.44 9.03
N PRO A 46 11.26 7.45 9.79
CA PRO A 46 11.84 8.67 9.24
C PRO A 46 13.04 8.43 8.33
N GLN A 47 13.81 7.36 8.56
CA GLN A 47 14.93 6.96 7.71
C GLN A 47 14.52 6.66 6.24
N MET A 48 13.24 6.37 6.01
CA MET A 48 12.69 6.04 4.70
C MET A 48 12.30 7.27 3.87
N HIS A 49 12.57 8.50 4.33
CA HIS A 49 12.43 9.68 3.48
C HIS A 49 13.29 9.55 2.21
N GLY A 50 12.73 9.95 1.06
CA GLY A 50 13.36 9.82 -0.26
C GLY A 50 13.28 8.42 -0.88
N SER A 51 12.48 7.51 -0.32
CA SER A 51 12.22 6.20 -0.91
C SER A 51 11.36 6.29 -2.18
N CYS A 52 11.53 5.32 -3.08
CA CYS A 52 10.51 4.99 -4.05
C CYS A 52 9.26 4.42 -3.34
N ILE A 53 8.09 4.73 -3.89
CA ILE A 53 6.79 4.41 -3.27
C ILE A 53 6.00 3.51 -4.21
N LEU A 54 5.55 2.36 -3.71
CA LEU A 54 4.52 1.55 -4.34
C LEU A 54 3.28 1.54 -3.46
N PHE A 55 2.13 1.90 -4.01
CA PHE A 55 0.85 1.94 -3.29
C PHE A 55 -0.21 1.16 -4.05
N PHE A 56 -0.85 0.20 -3.39
CA PHE A 56 -1.98 -0.56 -3.91
C PHE A 56 -3.17 -0.43 -2.98
N SER A 57 -4.34 -0.09 -3.54
CA SER A 57 -5.62 -0.39 -2.90
C SER A 57 -5.97 -1.83 -3.27
N VAL A 58 -6.15 -2.68 -2.28
CA VAL A 58 -6.53 -4.07 -2.47
C VAL A 58 -8.05 -4.11 -2.50
N GLU A 59 -8.59 -4.13 -3.71
CA GLU A 59 -10.00 -4.41 -3.92
C GLU A 59 -10.18 -5.93 -4.11
N PRO A 60 -11.26 -6.52 -3.56
CA PRO A 60 -11.56 -7.92 -3.84
C PRO A 60 -11.57 -8.14 -5.35
N ASN A 61 -10.87 -9.19 -5.81
CA ASN A 61 -10.96 -9.62 -7.20
C ASN A 61 -12.35 -10.24 -7.45
N ALA A 62 -13.35 -9.38 -7.65
CA ALA A 62 -14.71 -9.76 -7.97
C ALA A 62 -14.77 -10.16 -9.44
N LEU A 63 -14.13 -11.29 -9.79
CA LEU A 63 -14.32 -11.90 -11.10
C LEU A 63 -15.83 -12.08 -11.31
N PRO A 64 -16.39 -11.55 -12.42
CA PRO A 64 -17.78 -11.77 -12.78
C PRO A 64 -18.14 -13.25 -12.62
N ALA A 65 -19.30 -13.54 -12.05
CA ALA A 65 -19.73 -14.92 -11.81
C ALA A 65 -19.65 -15.80 -13.08
N ALA A 66 -19.80 -15.20 -14.26
CA ALA A 66 -19.61 -15.83 -15.56
C ALA A 66 -18.21 -16.45 -15.78
N LEU A 67 -17.15 -15.93 -15.14
CA LEU A 67 -15.78 -16.43 -15.23
C LEU A 67 -15.46 -17.53 -14.20
N LYS A 68 -16.31 -17.74 -13.18
CA LYS A 68 -16.15 -18.82 -12.19
C LYS A 68 -16.52 -20.21 -12.72
N ALA A 69 -17.15 -20.28 -13.90
CA ALA A 69 -17.67 -21.52 -14.48
C ALA A 69 -16.65 -22.32 -15.32
N VAL A 70 -15.42 -21.83 -15.48
CA VAL A 70 -14.34 -22.61 -16.12
C VAL A 70 -13.78 -23.57 -15.06
N LYS A 71 -14.41 -24.74 -15.00
CA LYS A 71 -14.16 -25.86 -14.07
C LYS A 71 -12.67 -26.17 -13.90
N SER A 72 -12.27 -26.32 -12.64
CA SER A 72 -11.14 -27.17 -12.19
C SER A 72 -11.42 -28.64 -12.45
#